data_AF-A0A1E8BAQ4-F1
#
_entry.id   AF-A0A1E8BAQ4-F1
#
_cell.length_a   1.000
_cell.length_b   1.000
_cell.length_c   1.000
_cell.angle_alpha   90.00
_cell.angle_beta   90.00
_cell.angle_gamma   90.00
#
_symmetry.space_group_name_H-M   'P 1'
#
loop_
_entity.id
_entity.type
_entity.pdbx_description
1 polymer ?
#
loop_
_entity_poly.entity_id
_entity_poly.type
_entity_poly.pdbx_seq_one_letter_code
_entity_poly.pdbx_strand_id
1 'polypeptide(L)'
;MDKRLLSMLNELQYSDKEIKRLEQEADASINIDKYYVRNGELLKKLTLQMLEESIRNELQTGEEIEKELLVDEGCMVNSKVIPNILYAGATFYYYIVLTNRRVIMKGLDCYYKKTNEHSMPIEDIQSISQHKKMKNVFEIKYNNNYIQFGSIEYAHEIAMIIMELKKRGVKVGKYTDLEKGWMIFFNVFVIAMGGLIILQYLK
;
A
#
# COMPACT_ATOMS: atom_id res chain seq x y z
N MET A 1 6.21 14.78 20.97
CA MET A 1 7.02 13.96 20.04
C MET A 1 7.40 12.69 20.79
N ASP A 2 6.97 11.53 20.31
CA ASP A 2 7.12 10.26 21.02
C ASP A 2 8.61 9.92 21.23
N LYS A 3 8.99 9.41 22.41
CA LYS A 3 10.40 9.07 22.74
C LYS A 3 10.97 8.02 21.80
N ARG A 4 10.11 7.15 21.26
CA ARG A 4 10.46 6.12 20.26
C ARG A 4 10.75 6.71 18.89
N LEU A 5 9.94 7.67 18.46
CA LEU A 5 10.14 8.42 17.22
C LEU A 5 11.42 9.27 17.30
N LEU A 6 11.68 9.87 18.47
CA LEU A 6 12.93 10.56 18.80
C LEU A 6 14.16 9.65 18.81
N SER A 7 14.07 8.41 19.31
CA SER A 7 15.22 7.49 19.28
C SER A 7 15.56 7.05 17.87
N MET A 8 14.57 6.83 17.01
CA MET A 8 14.79 6.52 15.60
C MET A 8 15.28 7.75 14.82
N LEU A 9 14.76 8.95 15.12
CA LEU A 9 15.32 10.22 14.62
C LEU A 9 16.76 10.48 15.09
N ASN A 10 17.15 9.94 16.25
CA ASN A 10 18.53 10.00 16.72
C ASN A 10 19.41 8.90 16.10
N GLU A 11 18.87 7.73 15.78
CA GLU A 11 19.53 6.77 14.89
C GLU A 11 19.70 7.33 13.46
N LEU A 12 18.85 8.28 13.07
CA LEU A 12 18.90 9.05 11.82
C LEU A 12 19.91 10.21 11.84
N GLN A 13 20.28 10.74 13.02
CA GLN A 13 21.39 11.68 13.10
C GLN A 13 22.69 10.90 12.91
N TYR A 14 23.16 10.86 11.66
CA TYR A 14 24.50 10.40 11.36
C TYR A 14 25.48 11.10 12.30
N SER A 15 26.28 10.32 13.03
CA SER A 15 27.38 10.92 13.80
C SER A 15 28.29 11.69 12.84
N ASP A 16 28.95 12.76 13.29
CA ASP A 16 29.88 13.53 12.46
C ASP A 16 30.96 12.65 11.80
N LYS A 17 31.27 11.52 12.43
CA LYS A 17 32.21 10.50 11.94
C LYS A 17 31.62 9.69 10.78
N GLU A 18 30.32 9.44 10.81
CA GLU A 18 29.59 8.71 9.79
C GLU A 18 29.22 9.61 8.60
N ILE A 19 28.95 10.90 8.85
CA ILE A 19 28.87 11.95 7.83
C ILE A 19 30.20 12.03 7.07
N LYS A 20 31.34 12.16 7.77
CA LYS A 20 32.66 12.20 7.14
C LYS A 20 33.02 10.92 6.36
N ARG A 21 32.57 9.75 6.82
CA ARG A 21 32.75 8.49 6.08
C ARG A 21 31.92 8.49 4.80
N LEU A 22 30.67 8.95 4.87
CA LEU A 22 29.77 9.06 3.72
C LEU A 22 30.24 10.12 2.71
N GLU A 23 30.80 11.24 3.17
CA GLU A 23 31.45 12.26 2.34
C GLU A 23 32.66 11.68 1.60
N GLN A 24 33.52 10.91 2.29
CA GLN A 24 34.65 10.21 1.65
C GLN A 24 34.21 9.10 0.69
N GLU A 25 33.14 8.35 1.01
CA GLU A 25 32.57 7.32 0.12
C GLU A 25 31.92 7.95 -1.13
N ALA A 26 31.28 9.12 -0.98
CA ALA A 26 30.69 9.88 -2.09
C ALA A 26 31.76 10.47 -3.02
N ASP A 27 32.88 10.97 -2.47
CA ASP A 27 34.02 11.48 -3.25
C ASP A 27 34.80 10.36 -3.99
N ALA A 28 34.78 9.12 -3.47
CA ALA A 28 35.49 7.99 -4.08
C ALA A 28 34.71 7.32 -5.22
N SER A 29 33.38 7.19 -5.07
CA SER A 29 32.39 6.97 -6.13
C SER A 29 31.03 6.78 -5.45
N ILE A 30 30.05 7.62 -5.74
CA ILE A 30 28.69 7.42 -5.23
C ILE A 30 28.15 6.11 -5.80
N ASN A 31 28.14 5.04 -4.99
CA ASN A 31 27.34 3.86 -5.30
C ASN A 31 25.87 4.21 -5.02
N ILE A 32 25.26 4.86 -6.00
CA ILE A 32 23.90 5.38 -5.99
C ILE A 32 22.94 4.29 -5.50
N ASP A 33 23.11 3.04 -5.95
CA ASP A 33 22.25 1.92 -5.59
C ASP A 33 22.26 1.62 -4.08
N LYS A 34 23.44 1.57 -3.44
CA LYS A 34 23.53 1.33 -1.99
C LYS A 34 22.93 2.47 -1.16
N TYR A 35 23.09 3.71 -1.62
CA TYR A 35 22.54 4.89 -0.95
C TYR A 35 21.00 4.95 -1.05
N TYR A 36 20.45 4.66 -2.23
CA TYR A 36 19.00 4.57 -2.45
C TYR A 36 18.36 3.42 -1.67
N VAL A 37 19.00 2.24 -1.63
CA VAL A 37 18.48 1.07 -0.89
C VAL A 37 18.39 1.36 0.62
N ARG A 38 19.47 1.89 1.22
CA ARG A 38 19.50 2.14 2.67
C ARG A 38 18.53 3.25 3.11
N ASN A 39 18.41 4.31 2.32
CA ASN A 39 17.46 5.40 2.60
C ASN A 39 16.00 4.98 2.32
N GLY A 40 15.78 4.10 1.34
CA GLY A 40 14.48 3.50 1.05
C GLY A 40 13.96 2.63 2.19
N GLU A 41 14.78 1.75 2.76
CA GLU A 41 14.41 0.92 3.92
C GLU A 41 14.07 1.76 5.16
N LEU A 42 14.81 2.85 5.37
CA LEU A 42 14.61 3.74 6.50
C LEU A 42 13.33 4.56 6.36
N LEU A 43 13.08 5.11 5.17
CA LEU A 43 11.84 5.81 4.85
C LEU A 43 10.63 4.89 4.96
N LYS A 44 10.77 3.62 4.54
CA LYS A 44 9.78 2.57 4.78
C LYS A 44 9.49 2.43 6.27
N LYS A 45 10.51 2.15 7.11
CA LYS A 45 10.34 1.97 8.57
C LYS A 45 9.64 3.16 9.25
N LEU A 46 10.04 4.38 8.92
CA LEU A 46 9.42 5.60 9.45
C LEU A 46 7.94 5.69 9.04
N THR A 47 7.66 5.47 7.75
CA THR A 47 6.30 5.61 7.24
C THR A 47 5.37 4.55 7.83
N LEU A 48 5.87 3.34 8.08
CA LEU A 48 5.13 2.28 8.78
C LEU A 48 4.73 2.66 10.19
N GLN A 49 5.67 3.22 10.96
CA GLN A 49 5.35 3.68 12.30
C GLN A 49 4.34 4.82 12.29
N MET A 50 4.47 5.76 11.36
CA MET A 50 3.49 6.84 11.21
C MET A 50 2.10 6.28 10.84
N LEU A 51 2.02 5.23 10.02
CA LEU A 51 0.76 4.56 9.70
C LEU A 51 0.17 3.84 10.92
N GLU A 52 0.99 3.08 11.66
CA GLU A 52 0.58 2.39 12.89
C GLU A 52 0.08 3.38 13.94
N GLU A 53 0.84 4.45 14.22
CA GLU A 53 0.45 5.52 15.14
C GLU A 53 -0.85 6.19 14.67
N SER A 54 -0.97 6.47 13.38
CA SER A 54 -2.18 7.07 12.82
C SER A 54 -3.40 6.16 13.01
N ILE A 55 -3.27 4.84 12.88
CA ILE A 55 -4.39 3.91 13.16
C ILE A 55 -4.69 3.85 14.65
N ARG A 56 -3.67 3.72 15.51
CA ARG A 56 -3.87 3.68 16.97
C ARG A 56 -4.57 4.93 17.50
N ASN A 57 -4.24 6.10 16.95
CA ASN A 57 -4.89 7.37 17.29
C ASN A 57 -6.35 7.48 16.80
N GLU A 58 -6.73 6.67 15.81
CA GLU A 58 -8.09 6.65 15.26
C GLU A 58 -9.00 5.63 15.95
N LEU A 59 -8.45 4.72 16.78
CA LEU A 59 -9.23 3.71 17.49
C LEU A 59 -10.17 4.36 18.50
N GLN A 60 -11.43 3.93 18.47
CA GLN A 60 -12.42 4.37 19.44
C GLN A 60 -12.26 3.64 20.78
N THR A 61 -12.85 4.18 21.85
CA THR A 61 -12.85 3.50 23.15
C THR A 61 -13.49 2.11 23.05
N GLY A 62 -12.74 1.09 23.49
CA GLY A 62 -13.14 -0.32 23.41
C GLY A 62 -13.05 -0.94 22.00
N GLU A 63 -12.38 -0.27 21.06
CA GLU A 63 -12.00 -0.82 19.78
C GLU A 63 -10.60 -1.44 19.87
N GLU A 64 -10.47 -2.72 19.49
CA GLU A 64 -9.25 -3.50 19.61
C GLU A 64 -8.82 -4.02 18.23
N ILE A 65 -7.52 -3.94 17.94
CA ILE A 65 -6.92 -4.52 16.73
C ILE A 65 -6.83 -6.04 16.92
N GLU A 66 -7.40 -6.80 16.00
CA GLU A 66 -7.38 -8.27 16.03
C GLU A 66 -6.44 -8.85 14.98
N LYS A 67 -6.36 -8.19 13.82
CA LYS A 67 -5.40 -8.51 12.76
C LYS A 67 -4.91 -7.24 12.11
N GLU A 68 -3.63 -7.22 11.77
CA GLU A 68 -3.02 -6.14 11.02
C GLU A 68 -2.02 -6.73 10.03
N LEU A 69 -1.95 -6.14 8.86
CA LEU A 69 -1.03 -6.56 7.82
C LEU A 69 -0.60 -5.35 7.02
N LEU A 70 0.70 -5.12 7.00
CA LEU A 70 1.33 -4.30 6.00
C LEU A 70 1.59 -5.14 4.77
N VAL A 71 1.15 -4.66 3.62
CA VAL A 71 1.46 -5.21 2.31
C VAL A 71 2.40 -4.24 1.62
N ASP A 72 3.64 -4.66 1.36
CA ASP A 72 4.50 -4.03 0.38
C ASP A 72 4.29 -4.65 -1.01
N GLU A 73 4.56 -3.84 -2.03
CA GLU A 73 4.38 -4.19 -3.45
C GLU A 73 2.98 -4.76 -3.77
N GLY A 74 1.97 -4.24 -3.08
CA GLY A 74 0.57 -4.56 -3.29
C GLY A 74 -0.07 -3.68 -4.36
N CYS A 75 -1.33 -3.96 -4.67
CA CYS A 75 -2.20 -3.03 -5.39
C CYS A 75 -3.48 -2.83 -4.57
N MET A 76 -3.92 -1.58 -4.42
CA MET A 76 -5.22 -1.21 -3.85
C MET A 76 -5.83 -0.06 -4.64
N VAL A 77 -7.01 -0.26 -5.20
CA VAL A 77 -7.72 0.68 -6.10
C VAL A 77 -9.20 0.80 -5.75
N ASN A 78 -9.77 1.98 -6.00
CA ASN A 78 -11.20 2.28 -5.82
C ASN A 78 -11.88 2.59 -7.16
N SER A 79 -13.11 2.11 -7.36
CA SER A 79 -13.93 2.33 -8.56
C SER A 79 -14.15 3.80 -8.96
N LYS A 80 -14.01 4.78 -8.04
CA LYS A 80 -14.17 6.21 -8.35
C LYS A 80 -12.98 6.85 -9.10
N VAL A 81 -11.85 6.17 -9.25
CA VAL A 81 -10.62 6.73 -9.86
C VAL A 81 -10.50 6.40 -11.36
N ILE A 82 -11.47 5.68 -11.93
CA ILE A 82 -11.46 5.19 -13.31
C ILE A 82 -12.21 6.20 -14.19
N PRO A 83 -11.61 7.38 -14.48
CA PRO A 83 -10.97 7.59 -15.78
C PRO A 83 -9.77 8.58 -15.81
N ASN A 84 -9.07 8.86 -14.70
CA ASN A 84 -7.87 9.73 -14.70
C ASN A 84 -6.56 8.92 -14.61
N ILE A 85 -6.51 7.80 -15.34
CA ILE A 85 -5.46 6.75 -15.32
C ILE A 85 -4.23 7.17 -16.14
N LEU A 86 -3.71 8.37 -15.91
CA LEU A 86 -2.39 8.73 -16.45
C LEU A 86 -1.34 8.97 -15.36
N TYR A 87 -1.72 9.23 -14.09
CA TYR A 87 -0.71 9.51 -13.04
C TYR A 87 -1.04 9.17 -11.56
N ALA A 88 -2.18 8.55 -11.17
CA ALA A 88 -2.66 8.76 -9.78
C ALA A 88 -3.38 7.61 -9.02
N GLY A 89 -3.00 6.31 -9.10
CA GLY A 89 -3.82 5.32 -8.36
C GLY A 89 -3.28 3.93 -8.03
N ALA A 90 -2.05 3.57 -8.36
CA ALA A 90 -1.48 2.32 -7.84
C ALA A 90 -0.92 2.58 -6.43
N THR A 91 -1.62 2.08 -5.42
CA THR A 91 -1.09 2.00 -4.06
C THR A 91 -0.07 0.87 -4.02
N PHE A 92 1.22 1.19 -3.82
CA PHE A 92 2.29 0.18 -3.76
C PHE A 92 2.45 -0.40 -2.35
N TYR A 93 2.09 0.38 -1.33
CA TYR A 93 2.07 -0.08 0.06
C TYR A 93 0.69 0.18 0.63
N TYR A 94 0.06 -0.84 1.22
CA TYR A 94 -1.14 -0.60 2.00
C TYR A 94 -1.11 -1.35 3.31
N TYR A 95 -1.68 -0.73 4.33
CA TYR A 95 -1.84 -1.29 5.64
C TYR A 95 -3.31 -1.59 5.86
N ILE A 96 -3.64 -2.87 6.04
CA ILE A 96 -4.99 -3.34 6.33
C ILE A 96 -5.06 -3.76 7.80
N VAL A 97 -6.00 -3.18 8.53
CA VAL A 97 -6.24 -3.45 9.94
C VAL A 97 -7.69 -3.87 10.12
N LEU A 98 -7.88 -5.05 10.68
CA LEU A 98 -9.16 -5.55 11.15
C LEU A 98 -9.25 -5.34 12.65
N THR A 99 -10.24 -4.57 13.06
CA THR A 99 -10.61 -4.43 14.47
C THR A 99 -11.86 -5.25 14.76
N ASN A 100 -12.21 -5.34 16.04
CA ASN A 100 -13.48 -5.92 16.47
C ASN A 100 -14.72 -5.18 15.90
N ARG A 101 -14.56 -4.00 15.28
CA ARG A 101 -15.68 -3.18 14.75
C ARG A 101 -15.61 -2.90 13.24
N ARG A 102 -14.42 -2.71 12.67
CA ARG A 102 -14.24 -2.20 11.31
C ARG A 102 -12.98 -2.74 10.64
N VAL A 103 -12.95 -2.59 9.32
CA VAL A 103 -11.73 -2.70 8.51
C VAL A 103 -11.23 -1.30 8.22
N ILE A 104 -9.96 -1.05 8.52
CA ILE A 104 -9.25 0.18 8.16
C ILE A 104 -8.21 -0.20 7.10
N MET A 105 -8.18 0.51 5.98
CA MET A 105 -7.16 0.36 4.94
C MET A 105 -6.54 1.72 4.66
N LYS A 106 -5.21 1.82 4.72
CA LYS A 106 -4.46 3.03 4.36
C LYS A 106 -3.42 2.72 3.32
N GLY A 107 -3.44 3.47 2.23
CA GLY A 107 -2.57 3.29 1.09
C GLY A 107 -1.53 4.40 0.96
N LEU A 108 -0.36 4.01 0.47
CA LEU A 108 0.74 4.87 0.09
C LEU A 108 1.18 4.58 -1.36
N ASP A 109 1.62 5.61 -2.06
CA ASP A 109 2.33 5.45 -3.34
C ASP A 109 3.80 5.03 -3.15
N CYS A 110 4.53 4.87 -4.26
CA CYS A 110 5.96 4.51 -4.27
C CYS A 110 6.88 5.59 -3.67
N TYR A 111 6.35 6.78 -3.36
CA TYR A 111 7.03 7.87 -2.67
C TYR A 111 6.57 8.02 -1.23
N TYR A 112 5.87 7.03 -0.68
CA TYR A 112 5.33 7.03 0.68
C TYR A 112 4.31 8.14 0.96
N LYS A 113 3.69 8.70 -0.09
CA LYS A 113 2.62 9.68 0.05
C LYS A 113 1.29 8.95 0.22
N LYS A 114 0.47 9.43 1.14
CA LYS A 114 -0.89 8.92 1.37
C LYS A 114 -1.75 9.06 0.10
N THR A 115 -2.45 7.99 -0.26
CA THR A 115 -3.30 7.95 -1.46
C THR A 115 -4.75 7.63 -1.12
N ASN A 116 -5.03 6.37 -0.77
CA ASN A 116 -6.37 5.84 -0.55
C ASN A 116 -6.53 5.48 0.93
N GLU A 117 -7.53 6.03 1.60
CA GLU A 117 -7.86 5.68 2.98
C GLU A 117 -9.33 5.25 3.07
N HIS A 118 -9.57 4.14 3.76
CA HIS A 118 -10.88 3.56 3.96
C HIS A 118 -11.05 3.14 5.41
N SER A 119 -12.19 3.49 5.99
CA SER A 119 -12.62 3.03 7.31
C SER A 119 -14.04 2.51 7.15
N MET A 120 -14.22 1.20 7.34
CA MET A 120 -15.41 0.46 6.95
C MET A 120 -15.95 -0.35 8.14
N PRO A 121 -17.00 0.10 8.83
CA PRO A 121 -17.72 -0.71 9.80
C PRO A 121 -18.07 -2.08 9.19
N ILE A 122 -17.84 -3.16 9.93
CA ILE A 122 -18.04 -4.53 9.41
C ILE A 122 -19.50 -4.73 8.97
N GLU A 123 -20.43 -4.16 9.73
CA GLU A 123 -21.88 -4.20 9.46
C GLU A 123 -22.29 -3.50 8.15
N ASP A 124 -21.51 -2.52 7.72
CA ASP A 124 -21.78 -1.75 6.50
C ASP A 124 -21.12 -2.37 5.26
N ILE A 125 -20.29 -3.40 5.41
CA ILE A 125 -19.68 -4.10 4.28
C ILE A 125 -20.75 -4.90 3.55
N GLN A 126 -21.08 -4.46 2.34
CA GLN A 126 -22.16 -5.03 1.53
C GLN A 126 -21.82 -6.44 1.04
N SER A 127 -20.58 -6.65 0.61
CA SER A 127 -20.07 -7.96 0.22
C SER A 127 -18.56 -7.99 0.06
N ILE A 128 -17.99 -9.18 0.17
CA ILE A 128 -16.62 -9.50 -0.24
C ILE A 128 -16.61 -10.50 -1.38
N SER A 129 -15.69 -10.34 -2.32
CA SER A 129 -15.55 -11.24 -3.45
C SER A 129 -14.07 -11.47 -3.76
N GLN A 130 -13.78 -12.55 -4.48
CA GLN A 130 -12.43 -12.92 -4.91
C GLN A 130 -12.42 -12.99 -6.44
N HIS A 131 -11.35 -12.50 -7.04
CA HIS A 131 -11.20 -12.51 -8.47
C HIS A 131 -11.19 -13.94 -9.03
N LYS A 132 -11.84 -14.18 -10.18
CA LYS A 132 -12.05 -15.54 -10.72
C LYS A 132 -10.73 -16.22 -11.09
N LYS A 133 -9.85 -15.49 -11.79
CA LYS A 133 -8.53 -15.98 -12.25
C LYS A 133 -7.41 -15.72 -11.23
N MET A 134 -7.19 -14.47 -10.85
CA MET A 134 -6.17 -14.06 -9.87
C MET A 134 -6.61 -14.32 -8.43
N LYS A 135 -6.30 -15.49 -7.86
CA LYS A 135 -6.78 -15.89 -6.52
C LYS A 135 -6.22 -15.04 -5.37
N ASN A 136 -5.20 -14.25 -5.62
CA ASN A 136 -4.60 -13.32 -4.67
C ASN A 136 -5.24 -11.93 -4.70
N VAL A 137 -6.29 -11.72 -5.49
CA VAL A 137 -7.01 -10.45 -5.63
C VAL A 137 -8.43 -10.57 -5.07
N PHE A 138 -8.79 -9.61 -4.23
CA PHE A 138 -10.04 -9.53 -3.50
C PHE A 138 -10.70 -8.18 -3.72
N GLU A 139 -12.00 -8.13 -3.44
CA GLU A 139 -12.80 -6.92 -3.52
C GLU A 139 -13.70 -6.81 -2.29
N ILE A 140 -13.74 -5.61 -1.71
CA ILE A 140 -14.72 -5.21 -0.70
C ILE A 140 -15.69 -4.22 -1.36
N LYS A 141 -16.98 -4.53 -1.30
CA LYS A 141 -18.05 -3.61 -1.70
C LYS A 141 -18.57 -2.87 -0.46
N TYR A 142 -18.47 -1.54 -0.49
CA TYR A 142 -18.83 -0.67 0.62
C TYR A 142 -19.32 0.69 0.10
N ASN A 143 -20.40 1.24 0.66
CA ASN A 143 -20.99 2.51 0.25
C ASN A 143 -21.20 2.64 -1.28
N ASN A 144 -21.69 1.58 -1.92
CA ASN A 144 -21.87 1.49 -3.38
C ASN A 144 -20.57 1.68 -4.20
N ASN A 145 -19.41 1.63 -3.57
CA ASN A 145 -18.10 1.59 -4.21
C ASN A 145 -17.48 0.20 -4.04
N TYR A 146 -16.45 -0.06 -4.84
CA TYR A 146 -15.68 -1.30 -4.78
C TYR A 146 -14.21 -0.93 -4.55
N ILE A 147 -13.60 -1.57 -3.54
CA ILE A 147 -12.18 -1.49 -3.25
C ILE A 147 -11.59 -2.82 -3.66
N GLN A 148 -10.74 -2.82 -4.69
CA GLN A 148 -10.02 -4.01 -5.13
C GLN A 148 -8.60 -3.96 -4.62
N PHE A 149 -8.13 -5.07 -4.05
CA PHE A 149 -6.80 -5.15 -3.48
C PHE A 149 -6.24 -6.57 -3.52
N GLY A 150 -4.92 -6.66 -3.50
CA GLY A 150 -4.22 -7.94 -3.50
C GLY A 150 -2.72 -7.77 -3.41
N SER A 151 -2.04 -8.89 -3.22
CA SER A 151 -0.58 -9.03 -3.35
C SER A 151 -0.26 -10.49 -3.60
N ILE A 152 0.80 -10.76 -4.37
CA ILE A 152 1.29 -12.13 -4.58
C ILE A 152 1.97 -12.63 -3.31
N GLU A 153 2.84 -11.81 -2.71
CA GLU A 153 3.65 -12.17 -1.54
C GLU A 153 2.78 -12.39 -0.29
N TYR A 154 1.74 -11.58 -0.11
CA TYR A 154 0.87 -11.63 1.08
C TYR A 154 -0.48 -12.30 0.82
N ALA A 155 -0.57 -13.14 -0.21
CA ALA A 155 -1.83 -13.73 -0.63
C ALA A 155 -2.50 -14.53 0.50
N HIS A 156 -1.71 -15.23 1.32
CA HIS A 156 -2.21 -16.05 2.42
C HIS A 156 -2.76 -15.20 3.58
N GLU A 157 -2.01 -14.18 3.98
CA GLU A 157 -2.32 -13.26 5.07
C GLU A 157 -3.57 -12.43 4.75
N ILE A 158 -3.66 -11.92 3.51
CA ILE A 158 -4.85 -11.25 3.01
C ILE A 158 -6.05 -12.20 3.05
N ALA A 159 -5.88 -13.45 2.60
CA ALA A 159 -6.96 -14.44 2.65
C ALA A 159 -7.42 -14.72 4.08
N MET A 160 -6.53 -14.72 5.08
CA MET A 160 -6.91 -14.85 6.50
C MET A 160 -7.80 -13.71 6.99
N ILE A 161 -7.49 -12.46 6.62
CA ILE A 161 -8.32 -11.31 6.97
C ILE A 161 -9.70 -11.43 6.30
N ILE A 162 -9.74 -11.82 5.02
CA ILE A 162 -10.98 -12.05 4.28
C ILE A 162 -11.82 -13.18 4.91
N MET A 163 -11.18 -14.28 5.33
CA MET A 163 -11.88 -15.37 6.02
C MET A 163 -12.50 -14.92 7.34
N GLU A 164 -11.81 -14.06 8.08
CA GLU A 164 -12.32 -13.52 9.34
C GLU A 164 -13.56 -12.65 9.13
N LEU A 165 -13.57 -11.83 8.07
CA LEU A 165 -14.77 -11.09 7.66
C LEU A 165 -15.94 -12.02 7.30
N LYS A 166 -15.68 -13.12 6.59
CA LYS A 166 -16.73 -14.13 6.28
C LYS A 166 -17.33 -14.73 7.54
N LYS A 167 -16.49 -15.07 8.53
CA LYS A 167 -16.95 -15.63 9.82
C LYS A 167 -17.86 -14.66 10.57
N ARG A 168 -17.68 -13.35 10.37
CA ARG A 168 -18.52 -12.28 10.95
C ARG A 168 -19.80 -11.99 10.17
N GLY A 169 -20.13 -12.84 9.20
CA GLY A 169 -21.38 -12.74 8.44
C GLY A 169 -21.34 -11.80 7.25
N VAL A 170 -20.16 -11.26 6.88
CA VAL A 170 -20.03 -10.47 5.66
C VAL A 170 -20.31 -11.36 4.45
N LYS A 171 -21.27 -10.94 3.62
CA LYS A 171 -21.79 -11.74 2.50
C LYS A 171 -20.73 -11.94 1.41
N VAL A 172 -20.76 -13.09 0.76
CA VAL A 172 -19.96 -13.33 -0.44
C VAL A 172 -20.69 -12.78 -1.66
N GLY A 173 -20.06 -11.84 -2.35
CA GLY A 173 -20.58 -11.21 -3.56
C GLY A 173 -19.98 -11.76 -4.84
N LYS A 174 -20.38 -11.16 -5.97
CA LYS A 174 -19.76 -11.37 -7.27
C LYS A 174 -18.68 -10.32 -7.48
N TYR A 175 -17.50 -10.75 -7.94
CA TYR A 175 -16.40 -9.84 -8.28
C TYR A 175 -16.78 -8.92 -9.43
N THR A 176 -16.43 -7.64 -9.30
CA THR A 176 -16.65 -6.64 -10.36
C THR A 176 -15.49 -6.69 -11.36
N ASP A 177 -15.75 -7.22 -12.56
CA ASP A 177 -14.73 -7.29 -13.62
C ASP A 177 -14.42 -5.90 -14.18
N LEU A 178 -13.54 -5.16 -13.52
CA LEU A 178 -12.93 -3.91 -14.03
C LEU A 178 -11.87 -4.20 -15.12
N GLU A 179 -11.47 -5.46 -15.29
CA GLU A 179 -10.42 -5.95 -16.20
C GLU A 179 -10.57 -5.45 -17.65
N LYS A 180 -11.80 -5.27 -18.16
CA LYS A 180 -12.01 -4.85 -19.56
C LYS A 180 -11.54 -3.42 -19.84
N GLY A 181 -11.64 -2.51 -18.87
CA GLY A 181 -11.15 -1.13 -19.03
C GLY A 181 -9.66 -0.99 -18.73
N TRP A 182 -9.19 -1.68 -17.68
CA TRP A 182 -7.84 -1.58 -17.18
C TRP A 182 -6.79 -2.26 -18.07
N MET A 183 -7.02 -3.48 -18.56
CA MET A 183 -6.03 -4.19 -19.40
C MET A 183 -5.87 -3.57 -20.80
N ILE A 184 -6.91 -2.94 -21.35
CA ILE A 184 -6.80 -2.23 -22.63
C ILE A 184 -5.93 -0.97 -22.44
N PHE A 185 -6.09 -0.26 -21.33
CA PHE A 185 -5.35 0.97 -21.06
C PHE A 185 -3.90 0.71 -20.63
N PHE A 186 -3.64 -0.32 -19.81
CA PHE A 186 -2.30 -0.68 -19.34
C PHE A 186 -1.40 -1.15 -20.49
N ASN A 187 -1.94 -1.94 -21.43
CA ASN A 187 -1.18 -2.35 -22.63
C ASN A 187 -0.82 -1.14 -23.51
N VAL A 188 -1.75 -0.20 -23.72
CA VAL A 188 -1.48 1.01 -24.52
C VAL A 188 -0.44 1.91 -23.84
N PHE A 189 -0.54 2.07 -22.51
CA PHE A 189 0.37 2.94 -21.75
C PHE A 189 1.79 2.36 -21.65
N VAL A 190 1.94 1.05 -21.40
CA VAL A 190 3.25 0.37 -21.37
C VAL A 190 3.90 0.40 -22.76
N ILE A 191 3.14 0.22 -23.84
CA ILE A 191 3.66 0.35 -25.22
C ILE A 191 4.10 1.79 -25.50
N ALA A 192 3.31 2.80 -25.11
CA ALA A 192 3.63 4.20 -25.36
C ALA A 192 4.84 4.69 -24.54
N MET A 193 4.92 4.34 -23.26
CA MET A 193 6.05 4.70 -22.39
C MET A 193 7.32 3.92 -22.73
N GLY A 194 7.20 2.63 -23.05
CA GLY A 194 8.32 1.82 -23.54
C GLY A 194 8.87 2.38 -24.85
N GLY A 195 8.00 2.79 -25.78
CA GLY A 195 8.40 3.46 -27.02
C GLY A 195 9.11 4.80 -26.80
N LEU A 196 8.61 5.63 -25.88
CA LEU A 196 9.21 6.93 -25.55
C LEU A 196 10.57 6.82 -24.84
N ILE A 197 10.74 5.83 -23.96
CA ILE A 197 12.02 5.58 -23.29
C ILE A 197 13.05 5.05 -24.29
N ILE A 198 12.67 4.11 -25.16
CA ILE A 198 13.59 3.54 -26.18
C ILE A 198 14.01 4.60 -27.22
N LEU A 199 13.12 5.53 -27.58
CA LEU A 199 13.42 6.63 -28.51
C LEU A 199 14.50 7.60 -28.00
N GLN A 200 14.68 7.74 -26.69
CA GLN A 200 15.75 8.58 -26.12
C GLN A 200 17.14 7.93 -26.23
N TYR A 201 17.21 6.61 -26.40
CA TYR A 201 18.47 5.86 -26.55
C TYR A 201 18.80 5.50 -28.03
N LEU A 202 17.97 5.93 -28.99
CA LEU A 202 18.16 5.73 -30.43
C LEU A 202 18.54 7.03 -31.19
N LYS A 203 18.82 8.12 -30.47
CA LYS A 203 19.44 9.34 -31.00
C LYS A 203 20.91 9.40 -30.60
#